data_AF-A0A0C3G8S9-F1
#
_entry.id   AF-A0A0C3G8S9-F1
#
_cell.length_a   1.000
_cell.length_b   1.000
_cell.length_c   1.000
_cell.angle_alpha   90.00
_cell.angle_beta   90.00
_cell.angle_gamma   90.00
#
_symmetry.space_group_name_H-M   'P 1'
#
loop_
_entity.id
_entity.type
_entity.pdbx_description
1 polymer ?
#
loop_
_entity_poly.entity_id
_entity_poly.type
_entity_poly.pdbx_seq_one_letter_code
_entity_poly.pdbx_strand_id
1 'polypeptide(L)'
;MNNIHGPDMPPSQCITLAPVVVLKADIASQEDKESTAATLFYLRQPSTGSAEGDMRKLAAEIDGLVMRLGLKSNLAEYKVPVSDLPKIVGGALGGMDGLDFPKVVNLLEGLHPDA
;
A
#
# COMPACT_ATOMS: atom_id res chain seq x y z
N MET A 1 23.58 -5.36 -31.09
CA MET A 1 23.27 -6.43 -30.12
C MET A 1 22.60 -5.78 -28.91
N ASN A 2 21.34 -6.15 -28.66
CA ASN A 2 20.51 -5.53 -27.64
C ASN A 2 20.95 -5.97 -26.24
N ASN A 3 21.44 -5.03 -25.44
CA ASN A 3 21.55 -5.22 -24.00
C ASN A 3 20.18 -4.97 -23.39
N ILE A 4 19.47 -6.05 -23.07
CA ILE A 4 18.26 -6.05 -22.26
C ILE A 4 18.71 -6.10 -20.79
N HIS A 5 19.04 -4.94 -20.24
CA HIS A 5 19.21 -4.72 -18.79
C HIS A 5 18.71 -3.32 -18.49
N GLY A 6 17.48 -3.21 -17.98
CA GLY A 6 17.03 -2.01 -17.29
C GLY A 6 17.29 -2.22 -15.80
N PRO A 7 18.16 -1.45 -15.15
CA PRO A 7 18.38 -1.56 -13.72
C PRO A 7 17.21 -0.87 -12.98
N ASP A 8 16.83 -1.39 -11.82
CA ASP A 8 16.22 -0.64 -10.71
C ASP A 8 14.70 -0.30 -10.72
N MET A 9 13.83 -1.01 -11.44
CA MET A 9 12.38 -0.88 -11.15
C MET A 9 12.05 -1.64 -9.85
N PRO A 10 11.56 -0.98 -8.78
CA PRO A 10 11.23 -1.66 -7.53
C PRO A 10 10.13 -2.72 -7.73
N PRO A 11 9.99 -3.73 -6.87
CA PRO A 11 8.85 -4.62 -6.95
C PRO A 11 7.56 -3.84 -6.65
N SER A 12 6.49 -4.04 -7.45
CA SER A 12 5.21 -3.33 -7.30
C SER A 12 4.61 -3.39 -5.88
N GLN A 13 4.97 -4.43 -5.12
CA GLN A 13 4.57 -4.61 -3.71
C GLN A 13 5.04 -3.47 -2.81
N CYS A 14 6.18 -2.82 -3.09
CA CYS A 14 6.67 -1.68 -2.31
C CYS A 14 5.80 -0.43 -2.46
N ILE A 15 5.01 -0.34 -3.54
CA ILE A 15 4.10 0.77 -3.81
C ILE A 15 2.84 0.62 -2.99
N THR A 16 2.30 -0.59 -2.89
CA THR A 16 0.98 -0.83 -2.32
C THR A 16 1.01 -1.19 -0.84
N LEU A 17 2.13 -1.70 -0.30
CA LEU A 17 2.17 -2.23 1.07
C LEU A 17 1.79 -1.19 2.14
N ALA A 18 2.46 -0.04 2.20
CA ALA A 18 2.14 0.99 3.19
C ALA A 18 0.69 1.52 3.04
N PRO A 19 0.21 1.89 1.83
CA PRO A 19 -1.19 2.26 1.61
C PRO A 19 -2.19 1.17 2.03
N VAL A 20 -1.91 -0.10 1.74
CA VAL A 20 -2.79 -1.22 2.11
C VAL A 20 -2.84 -1.38 3.63
N VAL A 21 -1.72 -1.22 4.34
CA VAL A 21 -1.72 -1.22 5.81
C VAL A 21 -2.57 -0.07 6.36
N VAL A 22 -2.50 1.13 5.76
CA VAL A 22 -3.36 2.27 6.12
C VAL A 22 -4.84 1.93 5.88
N LEU A 23 -5.19 1.38 4.72
CA LEU A 23 -6.57 0.98 4.42
C LEU A 23 -7.06 -0.09 5.41
N LYS A 24 -6.23 -1.09 5.72
CA LYS A 24 -6.57 -2.15 6.67
C LYS A 24 -6.74 -1.65 8.09
N ALA A 25 -6.08 -0.55 8.48
CA ALA A 25 -6.37 0.11 9.75
C ALA A 25 -7.82 0.61 9.84
N ASP A 26 -8.47 0.90 8.71
CA ASP A 26 -9.85 1.39 8.67
C ASP A 26 -10.88 0.28 8.50
N ILE A 27 -10.57 -0.77 7.73
CA ILE A 27 -11.58 -1.76 7.28
C ILE A 27 -11.38 -3.18 7.81
N ALA A 28 -10.20 -3.52 8.34
CA ALA A 28 -9.94 -4.88 8.79
C ALA A 28 -10.71 -5.21 10.09
N SER A 29 -10.81 -6.50 10.40
CA SER A 29 -11.34 -6.93 11.69
C SER A 29 -10.46 -6.44 12.84
N GLN A 30 -11.01 -6.32 14.04
CA GLN A 30 -10.22 -5.91 15.21
C GLN A 30 -9.04 -6.86 15.49
N GLU A 31 -9.25 -8.16 15.31
CA GLU A 31 -8.22 -9.19 15.48
C GLU A 31 -7.06 -9.02 14.47
N ASP A 32 -7.38 -8.76 13.20
CA ASP A 32 -6.37 -8.49 12.17
C ASP A 32 -5.58 -7.22 12.46
N LYS A 33 -6.26 -6.19 12.99
CA LYS A 33 -5.63 -4.92 13.37
C LYS A 33 -4.64 -5.13 14.50
N GLU A 34 -5.04 -5.82 15.57
CA GLU A 34 -4.17 -6.11 16.72
C GLU A 34 -2.97 -6.98 16.32
N SER A 35 -3.22 -8.01 15.51
CA SER A 35 -2.17 -8.88 14.98
C SER A 35 -1.14 -8.09 14.15
N THR A 36 -1.61 -7.16 13.31
CA THR A 36 -0.71 -6.32 12.50
C THR A 36 0.02 -5.29 13.37
N ALA A 37 -0.69 -4.64 14.30
CA ALA A 37 -0.15 -3.64 15.23
C ALA A 37 0.97 -4.22 16.11
N ALA A 38 0.88 -5.49 16.49
CA ALA A 38 1.93 -6.18 17.25
C ALA A 38 3.31 -6.16 16.57
N THR A 39 3.38 -5.91 15.25
CA THR A 39 4.64 -5.73 14.53
C THR A 39 5.49 -4.58 15.10
N LEU A 40 4.88 -3.47 15.55
CA LEU A 40 5.62 -2.34 16.11
C LEU A 40 6.46 -2.73 17.34
N PHE A 41 5.96 -3.66 18.15
CA PHE A 41 6.70 -4.17 19.30
C PHE A 41 8.03 -4.81 18.86
N TYR A 42 8.00 -5.63 17.82
CA TYR A 42 9.20 -6.27 17.28
C TYR A 42 10.15 -5.28 16.61
N LEU A 43 9.62 -4.18 16.07
CA LEU A 43 10.40 -3.06 15.55
C LEU A 43 10.92 -2.11 16.65
N ARG A 44 10.63 -2.39 17.93
CA ARG A 44 10.97 -1.55 19.09
C ARG A 44 10.47 -0.11 18.98
N GLN A 45 9.34 0.05 18.32
CA GLN A 45 8.68 1.34 18.19
C GLN A 45 7.65 1.50 19.30
N PRO A 46 7.53 2.69 19.93
CA PRO A 46 6.49 2.92 20.93
C PRO A 46 5.11 2.87 20.28
N SER A 47 4.16 2.25 20.99
CA SER A 47 2.75 2.24 20.61
C SER A 47 2.16 3.66 20.68
N THR A 48 1.18 3.93 19.82
CA THR A 48 0.36 5.15 19.83
C THR A 48 -0.80 5.06 20.82
N GLY A 49 -1.04 3.88 21.41
CA GLY A 49 -2.16 3.61 22.33
C GLY A 49 -3.43 3.08 21.66
N SER A 50 -3.40 2.76 20.35
CA SER A 50 -4.50 2.10 19.64
C SER A 50 -3.97 1.24 18.49
N ALA A 51 -4.68 0.16 18.15
CA ALA A 51 -4.28 -0.73 17.06
C ALA A 51 -4.25 0.00 15.70
N GLU A 52 -5.23 0.87 15.43
CA GLU A 52 -5.27 1.66 14.20
C GLU A 52 -4.13 2.66 14.11
N GLY A 53 -3.80 3.34 15.20
CA GLY A 53 -2.68 4.28 15.25
C GLY A 53 -1.35 3.56 15.07
N ASP A 54 -1.23 2.38 15.66
CA ASP A 54 -0.08 1.49 15.54
C ASP A 54 0.11 0.98 14.11
N MET A 55 -0.95 0.58 13.42
CA MET A 55 -0.89 0.23 12.00
C MET A 55 -0.50 1.43 11.12
N ARG A 56 -1.05 2.62 11.38
CA ARG A 56 -0.69 3.83 10.63
C ARG A 56 0.77 4.22 10.84
N LYS A 57 1.28 4.06 12.06
CA LYS A 57 2.70 4.26 12.37
C LYS A 57 3.57 3.21 11.68
N LEU A 58 3.17 1.93 11.69
CA LEU A 58 3.86 0.87 10.95
C LEU A 58 3.92 1.19 9.45
N ALA A 59 2.82 1.66 8.85
CA ALA A 59 2.79 2.06 7.46
C ALA A 59 3.79 3.19 7.16
N ALA A 60 3.93 4.17 8.05
CA ALA A 60 4.91 5.24 7.91
C ALA A 60 6.36 4.73 8.01
N GLU A 61 6.64 3.75 8.89
CA GLU A 61 7.97 3.11 8.97
C GLU A 61 8.31 2.34 7.70
N ILE A 62 7.33 1.62 7.12
CA ILE A 62 7.47 0.92 5.83
C ILE A 62 7.76 1.92 4.71
N ASP A 63 6.97 3.01 4.60
CA ASP A 63 7.17 4.02 3.58
C ASP A 63 8.53 4.71 3.70
N GLY A 64 8.93 5.05 4.93
CA GLY A 64 10.25 5.60 5.21
C GLY A 64 11.39 4.65 4.85
N LEU A 65 11.22 3.33 5.04
CA LEU A 65 12.19 2.34 4.59
C LEU A 65 12.27 2.29 3.06
N VAL A 66 11.13 2.23 2.37
CA VAL A 66 11.06 2.23 0.89
C VAL A 66 11.76 3.47 0.32
N MET A 67 11.53 4.65 0.90
CA MET A 67 12.23 5.88 0.52
C MET A 67 13.75 5.78 0.74
N ARG A 68 14.20 5.30 1.91
CA ARG A 68 15.64 5.18 2.22
C ARG A 68 16.36 4.18 1.32
N LEU A 69 15.66 3.16 0.85
CA LEU A 69 16.20 2.16 -0.09
C LEU A 69 16.16 2.65 -1.55
N GLY A 70 15.60 3.82 -1.84
CA GLY A 70 15.44 4.32 -3.21
C GLY A 70 14.42 3.53 -4.03
N LEU A 71 13.50 2.83 -3.37
CA LEU A 71 12.50 1.95 -4.00
C LEU A 71 11.13 2.63 -4.14
N LYS A 72 11.03 3.93 -3.85
CA LYS A 72 9.78 4.68 -3.97
C LYS A 72 9.48 4.92 -5.45
N SER A 73 8.26 4.56 -5.85
CA SER A 73 7.73 4.72 -7.21
C SER A 73 6.24 5.00 -7.16
N ASN A 74 5.61 5.17 -8.32
CA ASN A 74 4.16 5.41 -8.47
C ASN A 74 3.56 4.57 -9.62
N LEU A 75 2.24 4.49 -9.71
CA LEU A 75 1.56 3.68 -10.75
C LEU A 75 1.82 4.18 -12.19
N ALA A 76 2.05 5.48 -12.38
CA ALA A 76 2.37 6.04 -13.69
C ALA A 76 3.73 5.56 -14.22
N GLU A 77 4.72 5.37 -13.34
CA GLU A 77 6.03 4.77 -13.69
C GLU A 77 5.90 3.32 -14.17
N TYR A 78 4.84 2.60 -13.74
CA TYR A 78 4.49 1.26 -14.21
C TYR A 78 3.55 1.27 -15.41
N LYS A 79 3.26 2.45 -15.96
CA LYS A 79 2.37 2.66 -17.10
C LYS A 79 0.94 2.15 -16.85
N VAL A 80 0.50 2.19 -15.59
CA VAL A 80 -0.89 1.93 -15.22
C VAL A 80 -1.66 3.24 -15.36
N PRO A 81 -2.67 3.36 -16.24
CA PRO A 81 -3.47 4.57 -16.36
C PRO A 81 -4.59 4.60 -15.32
N VAL A 82 -4.98 5.80 -14.88
CA VAL A 82 -6.07 6.01 -13.90
C VAL A 82 -7.39 5.37 -14.37
N SER A 83 -7.65 5.38 -15.69
CA SER A 83 -8.83 4.75 -16.28
C SER A 83 -8.93 3.23 -16.06
N ASP A 84 -7.80 2.57 -15.83
CA ASP A 84 -7.77 1.12 -15.63
C ASP A 84 -8.00 0.71 -14.17
N LEU A 85 -7.94 1.66 -13.23
CA LEU A 85 -8.05 1.36 -11.79
C LEU A 85 -9.35 0.64 -11.43
N PRO A 86 -10.56 1.08 -11.87
CA PRO A 86 -11.79 0.36 -11.54
C PRO A 86 -11.79 -1.10 -12.03
N LYS A 87 -11.19 -1.36 -13.19
CA LYS A 87 -11.07 -2.72 -13.75
C LYS A 87 -10.09 -3.57 -12.95
N ILE A 88 -8.95 -3.01 -12.57
CA ILE A 88 -7.93 -3.69 -11.75
C ILE A 88 -8.53 -4.04 -10.38
N VAL A 89 -9.21 -3.10 -9.73
CA VAL A 89 -9.89 -3.33 -8.45
C VAL A 89 -10.98 -4.37 -8.59
N GLY A 90 -11.80 -4.29 -9.65
CA GLY A 90 -12.87 -5.26 -9.89
C GLY A 90 -12.34 -6.68 -10.07
N GLY A 91 -11.21 -6.83 -10.77
CA GLY A 91 -10.50 -8.11 -10.88
C GLY A 91 -9.93 -8.60 -9.54
N ALA A 92 -9.38 -7.70 -8.72
CA ALA A 92 -8.76 -8.04 -7.44
C ALA A 92 -9.78 -8.40 -6.35
N LEU A 93 -10.95 -7.75 -6.33
CA LEU A 93 -12.02 -7.99 -5.35
C LEU A 93 -13.04 -9.04 -5.79
N GLY A 94 -12.92 -9.57 -7.02
CA GLY A 94 -13.88 -10.54 -7.57
C GLY A 94 -15.21 -9.93 -7.99
N GLY A 95 -15.30 -8.60 -8.12
CA GLY A 95 -16.49 -7.86 -8.51
C GLY A 95 -16.38 -6.36 -8.22
N MET A 96 -17.30 -5.57 -8.79
CA MET A 96 -17.37 -4.11 -8.61
C MET A 96 -18.35 -3.68 -7.50
N ASP A 97 -19.17 -4.61 -7.01
CA ASP A 97 -20.27 -4.31 -6.09
C ASP A 97 -19.87 -4.39 -4.59
N GLY A 98 -18.59 -4.66 -4.31
CA GLY A 98 -18.09 -4.78 -2.95
C GLY A 98 -18.07 -3.44 -2.20
N LEU A 99 -18.42 -3.45 -0.90
CA LEU A 99 -18.43 -2.25 -0.05
C LEU A 99 -17.07 -1.53 0.00
N ASP A 100 -15.97 -2.27 -0.18
CA ASP A 100 -14.62 -1.73 -0.17
C ASP A 100 -14.11 -1.32 -1.55
N PHE A 101 -14.84 -1.62 -2.63
CA PHE A 101 -14.48 -1.25 -4.00
C PHE A 101 -14.10 0.24 -4.13
N PRO A 102 -14.93 1.21 -3.71
CA PRO A 102 -14.56 2.63 -3.83
C PRO A 102 -13.34 3.01 -2.98
N LYS A 103 -13.14 2.37 -1.83
CA LYS A 103 -11.99 2.64 -0.97
C LYS A 103 -10.69 2.15 -1.60
N VAL A 104 -10.72 0.98 -2.25
CA VAL A 104 -9.56 0.41 -2.94
C VAL A 104 -9.24 1.20 -4.22
N VAL A 105 -10.26 1.69 -4.96
CA VAL A 105 -10.05 2.58 -6.10
C VAL A 105 -9.35 3.87 -5.64
N ASN A 106 -9.87 4.55 -4.61
CA ASN A 106 -9.26 5.76 -4.07
C ASN A 106 -7.83 5.51 -3.56
N LEU A 107 -7.57 4.33 -2.96
CA LEU A 107 -6.21 3.96 -2.56
C LEU A 107 -5.27 3.90 -3.77
N LEU A 108 -5.68 3.26 -4.86
CA LEU A 108 -4.84 3.16 -6.06
C LEU A 108 -4.68 4.51 -6.77
N GLU A 109 -5.71 5.35 -6.79
CA GLU A 109 -5.62 6.72 -7.30
C GLU A 109 -4.56 7.50 -6.54
N GLY A 110 -4.52 7.37 -5.20
CA GLY A 110 -3.49 7.95 -4.33
C GLY A 110 -2.03 7.50 -4.63
N LEU A 111 -1.84 6.51 -5.49
CA LEU A 111 -0.52 6.02 -5.92
C LEU A 111 -0.08 6.57 -7.26
N HIS A 112 -0.86 7.47 -7.87
CA HIS A 112 -0.42 8.27 -9.01
C HIS A 112 0.33 9.53 -8.56
N PRO A 113 1.23 10.08 -9.40
CA PRO A 113 1.74 11.42 -9.17
C PRO A 113 0.58 12.43 -9.17
N ASP A 114 0.59 13.36 -8.22
CA ASP A 114 -0.39 14.46 -8.05
C ASP A 114 -1.80 14.08 -7.53
N ALA A 115 -1.93 12.93 -6.85
CA ALA A 115 -3.14 12.54 -6.14
C ALA A 115 -3.26 13.14 -4.72
#